data_AF-A0A366LEB2-F1
#
_entry.id   AF-A0A366LEB2-F1
#
_cell.length_a   1.000
_cell.length_b   1.000
_cell.length_c   1.000
_cell.angle_alpha   90.00
_cell.angle_beta   90.00
_cell.angle_gamma   90.00
#
_symmetry.space_group_name_H-M   'P 1'
#
loop_
_entity.id
_entity.type
_entity.pdbx_description
1 polymer ?
#
loop_
_entity_poly.entity_id
_entity_poly.type
_entity_poly.pdbx_seq_one_letter_code
_entity_poly.pdbx_strand_id
1 'polypeptide(L)'
;MNTVALIRLILRRDRVWQPLWVLSITLFVVTTVATIRQLLPTAEARLHYANEIVQNPVILLLQGPAYGDGLGAAAAQQRGAATTLFAALASVVLLVKHTRADEERGRRELLGSAAVGRHAPLTAALTVVLAANAVLAVLITVAGVGAGLPMAGSLA
;
A
#
# COMPACT_ATOMS: atom_id res chain seq x y z
N MET A 1 -11.69 -21.09 -19.52
CA MET A 1 -11.88 -19.71 -19.03
C MET A 1 -10.52 -19.16 -18.63
N ASN A 2 -10.03 -18.16 -19.36
CA ASN A 2 -8.64 -17.70 -19.24
C ASN A 2 -8.49 -16.72 -18.06
N THR A 3 -7.32 -16.70 -17.41
CA THR A 3 -6.99 -15.78 -16.30
C THR A 3 -7.34 -14.32 -16.60
N VAL A 4 -7.18 -13.88 -17.85
CA VAL A 4 -7.54 -12.54 -18.34
C VAL A 4 -9.02 -12.20 -18.15
N ALA A 5 -9.92 -13.16 -18.40
CA ALA A 5 -11.36 -12.95 -18.22
C ALA A 5 -11.71 -12.76 -16.73
N LEU A 6 -11.03 -13.51 -15.85
CA LEU A 6 -11.17 -13.37 -14.39
C LEU A 6 -10.61 -12.03 -13.89
N ILE A 7 -9.45 -11.58 -14.38
CA ILE A 7 -8.91 -10.25 -14.09
C ILE A 7 -9.92 -9.17 -14.45
N ARG A 8 -10.49 -9.23 -15.66
CA ARG A 8 -11.48 -8.25 -16.14
C ARG A 8 -12.74 -8.25 -15.28
N LEU A 9 -13.18 -9.41 -14.81
CA LEU A 9 -14.32 -9.55 -13.90
C LEU A 9 -14.03 -8.91 -12.53
N ILE A 10 -12.86 -9.20 -11.95
CA ILE A 10 -12.43 -8.62 -10.66
C ILE A 10 -12.39 -7.09 -10.77
N LEU A 11 -11.78 -6.54 -11.81
CA LEU A 11 -11.70 -5.10 -12.04
C LEU A 11 -13.07 -4.44 -12.21
N ARG A 12 -14.00 -5.10 -12.93
CA ARG A 12 -15.37 -4.60 -13.08
C ARG A 12 -16.15 -4.61 -11.77
N ARG A 13 -16.01 -5.69 -10.99
CA ARG A 13 -16.72 -5.88 -9.72
C ARG A 13 -16.22 -4.93 -8.64
N ASP A 14 -14.92 -4.67 -8.61
CA ASP A 14 -14.28 -3.87 -7.58
C ASP A 14 -13.91 -2.45 -8.06
N ARG A 15 -14.54 -1.98 -9.15
CA ARG A 15 -14.26 -0.67 -9.78
C ARG A 15 -14.38 0.54 -8.84
N VAL A 16 -15.13 0.40 -7.75
CA VAL A 16 -15.29 1.46 -6.72
C VAL A 16 -14.34 1.21 -5.56
N TRP A 17 -14.29 -0.03 -5.07
CA TRP A 17 -13.47 -0.39 -3.91
C TRP A 17 -11.98 -0.18 -4.19
N GLN A 18 -11.48 -0.69 -5.33
CA GLN A 18 -10.06 -0.59 -5.72
C GLN A 18 -9.52 0.84 -5.71
N PRO A 19 -10.12 1.80 -6.44
CA PRO A 19 -9.64 3.17 -6.39
C PRO A 19 -9.89 3.81 -5.02
N LEU A 20 -10.97 3.47 -4.32
CA LEU A 20 -11.28 4.09 -3.03
C LEU A 20 -10.18 3.84 -1.98
N TRP A 21 -9.72 2.59 -1.83
CA TRP A 21 -8.67 2.29 -0.85
C TRP A 21 -7.31 2.87 -1.28
N VAL A 22 -6.97 2.79 -2.58
CA VAL A 22 -5.74 3.40 -3.12
C VAL A 22 -5.72 4.91 -2.90
N LEU A 23 -6.82 5.61 -3.21
CA LEU A 23 -6.95 7.04 -3.02
C LEU A 23 -6.95 7.43 -1.54
N SER A 24 -7.61 6.65 -0.68
CA SER A 24 -7.62 6.90 0.76
C SER A 24 -6.22 6.82 1.36
N ILE A 25 -5.43 5.80 1.00
CA ILE A 25 -4.05 5.66 1.46
C ILE A 25 -3.18 6.78 0.87
N THR A 26 -3.32 7.08 -0.42
CA THR A 26 -2.58 8.18 -1.07
C THR A 26 -2.85 9.51 -0.37
N LEU A 27 -4.12 9.81 -0.07
CA LEU A 27 -4.52 11.03 0.62
C LEU A 27 -3.91 11.12 2.03
N PHE A 28 -3.97 10.02 2.79
CA PHE A 28 -3.32 9.93 4.11
C PHE A 28 -1.80 10.20 4.04
N VAL A 29 -1.14 9.65 3.03
CA VAL A 29 0.29 9.83 2.80
C VAL A 29 0.64 11.27 2.43
N VAL A 30 -0.20 11.93 1.63
CA VAL A 30 -0.03 13.33 1.22
C VAL A 30 -0.23 14.28 2.41
N THR A 31 -1.28 14.08 3.21
CA THR A 31 -1.57 14.97 4.35
C THR A 31 -0.46 14.91 5.41
N THR A 32 0.12 13.73 5.64
CA THR A 32 1.19 13.55 6.61
C THR A 32 2.43 14.39 6.27
N VAL A 33 2.78 14.57 4.98
CA VAL A 33 3.93 15.41 4.57
C VAL A 33 3.71 16.88 4.94
N ALA A 34 2.49 17.39 4.75
CA ALA A 34 2.14 18.75 5.14
C ALA A 34 2.21 18.95 6.66
N THR A 35 1.70 17.97 7.41
CA THR A 35 1.73 17.98 8.89
C THR A 35 3.17 17.94 9.43
N ILE A 36 4.04 17.09 8.88
CA ILE A 36 5.45 17.02 9.27
C ILE A 36 6.16 18.35 9.03
N ARG A 37 5.90 19.03 7.91
CA ARG A 37 6.50 20.34 7.62
C ARG A 37 6.10 21.42 8.62
N GLN A 38 4.86 21.36 9.11
CA GLN A 38 4.38 22.28 10.14
C GLN A 38 4.96 21.96 11.53
N LEU A 39 5.08 20.67 11.87
CA LEU A 39 5.58 20.23 13.17
C LEU A 39 7.10 20.32 13.30
N LEU A 40 7.84 20.10 12.20
CA LEU A 40 9.30 20.00 12.17
C LEU A 40 9.92 20.99 11.16
N PRO A 41 9.70 22.31 11.32
CA PRO A 41 10.15 23.30 10.36
C PRO A 41 11.69 23.45 10.34
N THR A 42 12.34 23.37 11.51
CA THR A 42 13.79 23.58 11.64
C THR A 42 14.59 22.29 11.44
N ALA A 43 15.86 22.42 11.09
CA ALA A 43 16.78 21.28 10.99
C ALA A 43 17.05 20.66 12.38
N GLU A 44 17.14 21.49 13.42
CA GLU A 44 17.32 21.06 14.81
C GLU A 44 16.15 20.20 15.29
N ALA A 45 14.91 20.58 15.00
CA ALA A 45 13.73 19.78 15.36
C ALA A 45 13.75 18.40 14.68
N ARG A 46 14.20 18.32 13.42
CA ARG A 46 14.35 17.06 12.68
C ARG A 46 15.45 16.17 13.26
N LEU A 47 16.58 16.75 13.65
CA LEU A 47 17.65 16.02 14.33
C LEU A 47 17.21 15.51 15.70
N HIS A 48 16.48 16.33 16.47
CA HIS A 48 15.91 15.92 17.75
C HIS A 48 14.94 14.74 17.57
N TYR A 49 14.06 14.82 16.58
CA TYR A 49 13.13 13.75 16.24
C TYR A 49 13.84 12.44 15.82
N ALA A 50 14.89 12.53 14.99
CA ALA A 50 15.68 11.37 14.62
C ALA A 50 16.36 10.70 15.84
N ASN A 51 16.86 11.51 16.77
CA ASN A 51 17.44 11.01 18.03
C ASN A 51 16.38 10.36 18.94
N GLU A 52 15.18 10.93 19.04
CA GLU A 52 14.06 10.33 19.80
C GLU A 52 13.66 8.97 19.23
N ILE A 53 13.64 8.81 17.90
CA ILE A 53 13.38 7.52 17.25
C ILE A 53 14.41 6.49 17.70
N VAL A 54 15.70 6.83 17.66
CA VAL A 54 16.79 5.92 18.03
C VAL A 54 16.75 5.56 19.52
N GLN A 55 16.33 6.49 20.38
CA GLN A 55 16.21 6.25 21.81
C GLN A 55 14.94 5.46 22.20
N ASN A 56 13.96 5.39 21.31
CA ASN A 56 12.71 4.66 21.55
C ASN A 56 12.71 3.30 20.81
N PRO A 57 13.01 2.19 21.51
CA PRO A 57 13.09 0.87 20.90
C PRO A 57 11.77 0.40 20.28
N VAL A 58 10.62 0.89 20.78
CA VAL A 58 9.30 0.56 20.22
C VAL A 58 9.11 1.23 18.86
N ILE A 59 9.50 2.50 18.73
CA ILE A 59 9.40 3.22 17.45
C ILE A 59 10.36 2.62 16.43
N LEU A 60 11.60 2.30 16.83
CA LEU A 60 12.56 1.59 15.99
C LEU A 60 12.02 0.24 15.48
N LEU A 61 11.39 -0.55 16.34
CA LEU A 61 10.82 -1.85 15.97
C LEU A 61 9.64 -1.73 15.00
N LEU A 62 8.74 -0.76 15.23
CA LEU A 62 7.50 -0.65 14.48
C LEU A 62 7.64 0.16 13.18
N GLN A 63 8.55 1.14 13.15
CA GLN A 63 8.67 2.10 12.05
C GLN A 63 10.04 2.10 11.39
N GLY A 64 11.03 1.43 11.99
CA GLY A 64 12.41 1.46 11.53
C GLY A 64 13.13 2.77 11.85
N PRO A 65 14.46 2.82 11.64
CA PRO A 65 15.24 4.03 11.84
C PRO A 65 14.97 5.05 10.73
N ALA A 66 15.11 6.34 11.05
CA ALA A 66 15.14 7.39 10.04
C ALA A 66 16.51 7.37 9.34
N TYR A 67 16.55 6.99 8.06
CA TYR A 67 17.78 6.98 7.28
C TYR A 67 18.06 8.38 6.71
N GLY A 68 18.73 9.23 7.51
CA GLY A 68 19.13 10.60 7.16
C GLY A 68 18.55 11.68 8.08
N ASP A 69 19.00 12.92 7.91
CA ASP A 69 18.65 14.10 8.73
C ASP A 69 17.68 15.09 8.04
N GLY A 70 17.35 14.83 6.77
CA GLY A 70 16.47 15.67 5.96
C GLY A 70 14.97 15.42 6.18
N LEU A 71 14.13 16.36 5.71
CA LEU A 71 12.66 16.23 5.72
C LEU A 71 12.17 14.95 5.02
N GLY A 72 12.87 14.51 3.97
CA GLY A 72 12.56 13.27 3.27
C GLY A 72 12.72 12.02 4.12
N ALA A 73 13.76 11.98 4.98
CA ALA A 73 14.02 10.84 5.85
C ALA A 73 12.96 10.73 6.96
N ALA A 74 12.63 11.85 7.61
CA ALA A 74 11.57 11.91 8.62
C ALA A 74 10.19 11.57 8.02
N ALA A 75 9.88 12.09 6.83
CA ALA A 75 8.62 11.80 6.16
C ALA A 75 8.51 10.36 5.65
N ALA A 76 9.59 9.74 5.20
CA ALA A 76 9.61 8.34 4.81
C ALA A 76 9.40 7.43 6.03
N GLN A 77 10.14 7.68 7.12
CA GLN A 77 10.07 6.88 8.34
C GLN A 77 8.67 6.88 8.96
N GLN A 78 8.05 8.05 9.09
CA GLN A 78 6.74 8.17 9.74
C GLN A 78 5.59 7.60 8.91
N ARG A 79 5.70 7.61 7.57
CA ARG A 79 4.65 7.13 6.66
C ARG A 79 4.81 5.67 6.27
N GLY A 80 6.03 5.14 6.26
CA GLY A 80 6.36 3.82 5.72
C GLY A 80 5.58 2.70 6.39
N ALA A 81 5.58 2.65 7.73
CA ALA A 81 4.90 1.58 8.48
C ALA A 81 3.38 1.61 8.31
N ALA A 82 2.75 2.77 8.46
CA ALA A 82 1.30 2.90 8.32
C ALA A 82 0.84 2.54 6.89
N THR A 83 1.54 3.05 5.88
CA THR A 83 1.23 2.77 4.48
C THR A 83 1.38 1.30 4.14
N THR A 84 2.46 0.68 4.61
CA THR A 84 2.71 -0.76 4.43
C THR A 84 1.63 -1.58 5.11
N LEU A 85 1.25 -1.23 6.34
CA LEU A 85 0.20 -1.93 7.08
C LEU A 85 -1.15 -1.84 6.37
N PHE A 86 -1.58 -0.65 5.95
CA PHE A 86 -2.85 -0.48 5.23
C PHE A 86 -2.84 -1.19 3.88
N ALA A 87 -1.73 -1.13 3.13
CA ALA A 87 -1.58 -1.84 1.87
C ALA A 87 -1.62 -3.37 2.07
N ALA A 88 -0.97 -3.88 3.11
CA ALA A 88 -1.00 -5.30 3.47
C ALA A 88 -2.42 -5.76 3.84
N LEU A 89 -3.11 -5.02 4.71
CA LEU A 89 -4.49 -5.34 5.11
C LEU A 89 -5.44 -5.31 3.90
N ALA A 90 -5.38 -4.27 3.08
CA ALA A 90 -6.20 -4.16 1.87
C ALA A 90 -5.92 -5.33 0.91
N SER A 91 -4.65 -5.69 0.74
CA SER A 91 -4.23 -6.82 -0.10
C SER A 91 -4.76 -8.15 0.42
N VAL A 92 -4.67 -8.41 1.72
CA VAL A 92 -5.20 -9.64 2.35
C VAL A 92 -6.72 -9.71 2.21
N VAL A 93 -7.44 -8.61 2.49
CA VAL A 93 -8.90 -8.56 2.35
C VAL A 93 -9.32 -8.83 0.90
N LEU A 94 -8.65 -8.23 -0.07
CA LEU A 94 -8.88 -8.49 -1.50
C LEU A 94 -8.61 -9.94 -1.86
N LEU A 95 -7.50 -10.50 -1.40
CA LEU A 95 -7.14 -11.88 -1.68
C LEU A 95 -8.16 -12.84 -1.08
N VAL A 96 -8.55 -12.66 0.18
CA VAL A 96 -9.58 -13.48 0.85
C VAL A 96 -10.92 -13.33 0.14
N LYS A 97 -11.35 -12.11 -0.20
CA LYS A 97 -12.61 -11.86 -0.91
C LYS A 97 -12.66 -12.57 -2.27
N HIS A 98 -11.54 -12.66 -2.99
CA HIS A 98 -11.48 -13.28 -4.32
C HIS A 98 -11.06 -14.75 -4.32
N THR A 99 -10.60 -15.30 -3.19
CA THR A 99 -10.24 -16.72 -3.06
C THR A 99 -11.22 -17.54 -2.20
N ARG A 100 -11.84 -16.96 -1.16
CA ARG A 100 -12.81 -17.64 -0.28
C ARG A 100 -14.26 -17.50 -0.71
N ALA A 101 -14.63 -16.45 -1.44
CA ALA A 101 -16.00 -16.31 -1.95
C ALA A 101 -16.42 -17.40 -2.97
N ASP A 102 -15.47 -18.22 -3.42
CA ASP A 102 -15.71 -19.40 -4.25
C ASP A 102 -15.90 -20.70 -3.44
N GLU A 103 -15.43 -20.75 -2.18
CA GLU A 103 -15.61 -21.91 -1.29
C GLU A 103 -17.00 -21.93 -0.66
N GLU A 104 -17.46 -20.79 -0.14
CA GLU A 104 -18.76 -20.68 0.57
C GLU A 104 -19.99 -20.79 -0.33
N ARG A 105 -19.83 -20.70 -1.65
CA ARG A 105 -20.95 -20.72 -2.61
C ARG A 105 -21.18 -22.07 -3.29
N GLY A 106 -20.50 -23.14 -2.86
CA GLY A 106 -20.57 -24.46 -3.52
C GLY A 106 -20.11 -24.46 -4.99
N ARG A 107 -19.55 -23.33 -5.45
CA ARG A 107 -19.25 -23.05 -6.86
C ARG A 107 -18.00 -23.77 -7.33
N ARG A 108 -17.22 -24.38 -6.43
CA ARG A 108 -16.13 -25.30 -6.79
C ARG A 108 -16.64 -26.54 -7.55
N GLU A 109 -17.84 -27.04 -7.25
CA GLU A 109 -18.42 -28.18 -7.96
C GLU A 109 -18.92 -27.79 -9.36
N LEU A 110 -19.48 -26.57 -9.50
CA LEU A 110 -19.92 -26.00 -10.78
C LEU A 110 -18.78 -25.43 -11.64
N LEU A 111 -17.67 -25.01 -11.03
CA LEU A 111 -16.46 -24.60 -11.76
C LEU A 111 -15.58 -25.80 -12.11
N GLY A 112 -15.70 -26.93 -11.40
CA GLY A 112 -15.11 -28.20 -11.81
C GLY A 112 -15.69 -28.74 -13.13
N SER A 113 -16.93 -28.37 -13.48
CA SER A 113 -17.54 -28.68 -14.79
C SER A 113 -17.23 -27.66 -15.88
N ALA A 114 -16.70 -26.48 -15.52
CA ALA A 114 -16.23 -25.49 -16.48
C ALA A 114 -14.72 -25.66 -16.71
N ALA A 115 -14.25 -25.54 -17.96
CA ALA A 115 -12.82 -25.64 -18.30
C ALA A 115 -12.00 -24.46 -17.75
N VAL A 116 -11.77 -24.43 -16.44
CA VAL A 116 -11.00 -23.39 -15.74
C VAL A 116 -9.84 -24.08 -15.01
N GLY A 117 -8.61 -23.68 -15.32
CA GLY A 117 -7.45 -24.24 -14.63
C GLY A 117 -7.51 -23.95 -13.13
N ARG A 118 -7.14 -24.93 -12.30
CA ARG A 118 -7.18 -24.86 -10.82
C ARG A 118 -6.50 -23.62 -10.22
N HIS A 119 -5.51 -23.05 -10.92
CA HIS A 119 -4.73 -21.88 -10.48
C HIS A 119 -5.17 -20.55 -11.13
N ALA A 120 -6.08 -20.57 -12.11
CA ALA A 120 -6.53 -19.36 -12.80
C ALA A 120 -7.17 -18.29 -11.88
N PRO A 121 -7.98 -18.62 -10.85
CA PRO A 121 -8.56 -17.59 -9.96
C PRO A 121 -7.51 -16.99 -9.01
N LEU A 122 -6.60 -17.81 -8.47
CA LEU A 122 -5.52 -17.32 -7.59
C LEU A 122 -4.58 -16.39 -8.34
N THR A 123 -4.15 -16.78 -9.55
CA THR A 123 -3.27 -15.95 -10.39
C THR A 123 -3.93 -14.64 -10.80
N ALA A 124 -5.22 -14.65 -11.12
CA ALA A 124 -5.98 -13.43 -11.41
C ALA A 124 -6.05 -12.48 -10.20
N ALA A 125 -6.38 -13.00 -9.01
CA ALA A 125 -6.45 -12.21 -7.78
C ALA A 125 -5.08 -11.60 -7.42
N LEU A 126 -4.01 -12.39 -7.45
CA LEU A 126 -2.65 -11.93 -7.19
C LEU A 126 -2.22 -10.84 -8.18
N THR A 127 -2.52 -11.02 -9.47
CA THR A 127 -2.16 -10.04 -10.51
C THR A 127 -2.83 -8.68 -10.24
N VAL A 128 -4.13 -8.69 -9.89
CA VAL A 128 -4.86 -7.45 -9.60
C VAL A 128 -4.32 -6.77 -8.34
N VAL A 129 -4.03 -7.53 -7.28
CA VAL A 129 -3.47 -7.00 -6.04
C VAL A 129 -2.08 -6.40 -6.28
N LEU A 130 -1.22 -7.08 -7.04
CA LEU A 130 0.11 -6.59 -7.37
C LEU A 130 0.04 -5.28 -8.19
N ALA A 131 -0.85 -5.24 -9.19
CA ALA A 131 -1.06 -4.04 -10.00
C ALA A 131 -1.56 -2.85 -9.16
N ALA A 132 -2.49 -3.08 -8.23
CA ALA A 132 -3.00 -2.02 -7.37
C ALA A 132 -1.93 -1.47 -6.40
N ASN A 133 -1.09 -2.36 -5.84
CA ASN A 133 0.06 -1.93 -5.02
C ASN A 133 1.10 -1.16 -5.84
N ALA A 134 1.35 -1.56 -7.09
CA ALA A 134 2.24 -0.82 -7.98
C ALA A 134 1.70 0.59 -8.29
N VAL A 135 0.41 0.72 -8.56
CA VAL A 135 -0.25 2.03 -8.75
C VAL A 135 -0.13 2.88 -7.49
N LEU A 136 -0.38 2.31 -6.31
CA LEU A 136 -0.24 3.00 -5.03
C LEU A 136 1.19 3.51 -4.82
N ALA A 137 2.21 2.67 -5.06
CA ALA A 137 3.61 3.06 -4.95
C ALA A 137 3.93 4.25 -5.87
N VAL A 138 3.50 4.19 -7.14
CA VAL A 138 3.70 5.29 -8.10
C VAL A 138 3.02 6.58 -7.61
N LEU A 139 1.78 6.50 -7.12
CA LEU A 139 1.07 7.68 -6.61
C LEU A 139 1.76 8.30 -5.41
N ILE A 140 2.25 7.49 -4.46
CA ILE A 140 3.00 7.94 -3.30
C ILE A 140 4.29 8.65 -3.72
N THR A 141 5.03 8.06 -4.66
CA THR A 141 6.28 8.64 -5.17
C THR A 141 6.02 9.97 -5.89
N VAL A 142 5.03 10.01 -6.79
CA VAL A 142 4.67 11.25 -7.51
C VAL A 142 4.22 12.34 -6.53
N ALA A 143 3.42 11.97 -5.53
CA ALA A 143 3.01 12.90 -4.48
C ALA A 143 4.19 13.41 -3.65
N GLY A 144 5.14 12.55 -3.29
CA GLY A 144 6.33 12.92 -2.54
C GLY A 144 7.23 13.89 -3.31
N VAL A 145 7.50 13.58 -4.59
CA VAL A 145 8.27 14.45 -5.49
C VAL A 145 7.55 15.77 -5.72
N GLY A 146 6.23 15.73 -5.96
CA GLY A 146 5.40 16.94 -6.14
C GLY A 146 5.34 17.82 -4.89
N ALA A 147 5.45 17.23 -3.70
CA ALA A 147 5.59 17.97 -2.46
C ALA A 147 6.99 18.59 -2.32
N GLY A 148 7.99 18.19 -3.11
CA GLY A 148 9.38 18.67 -3.02
C GLY A 148 10.27 17.83 -2.10
N LEU A 149 9.91 16.56 -1.86
CA LEU A 149 10.79 15.61 -1.18
C LEU A 149 11.85 15.06 -2.15
N PRO A 150 13.04 14.68 -1.66
CA PRO A 150 14.02 13.95 -2.47
C PRO A 150 13.44 12.66 -3.05
N MET A 151 13.90 12.25 -4.23
CA MET A 151 13.45 11.02 -4.91
C MET A 151 13.64 9.79 -4.02
N ALA A 152 14.78 9.69 -3.33
CA ALA A 152 15.07 8.58 -2.42
C ALA A 152 14.04 8.46 -1.28
N GLY A 153 13.63 9.59 -0.68
CA GLY A 153 12.58 9.61 0.35
C GLY A 153 11.15 9.51 -0.20
N SER A 154 10.98 9.60 -1.52
CA SER A 154 9.69 9.41 -2.19
C SER A 154 9.48 7.97 -2.68
N LEU A 155 10.57 7.20 -2.81
CA LEU A 155 10.56 5.78 -3.20
C LEU A 155 10.58 4.83 -2.00
N ALA A 156 11.00 5.32 -0.83
CA ALA A 156 11.01 4.58 0.43
C ALA A 156 9.61 4.46 1.03
#